data_AF-A0A286US41-F1
#
_entry.id   AF-A0A286US41-F1
#
_cell.length_a   1.000
_cell.length_b   1.000
_cell.length_c   1.000
_cell.angle_alpha   90.00
_cell.angle_beta   90.00
_cell.angle_gamma   90.00
#
_symmetry.space_group_name_H-M   'P 1'
#
loop_
_entity.id
_entity.type
_entity.pdbx_description
1 polymer ?
#
loop_
_entity_poly.entity_id
_entity_poly.type
_entity_poly.pdbx_seq_one_letter_code
_entity_poly.pdbx_strand_id
1 'polypeptide(L)'
;MAANIGNVAGGHKANIANPKTSNEAKEHSRQILDDLDSSGELQENASARDTDKNTGNVFGGHKATLKNPNVSEEAKQNSRQFLEENDAI
;
A
#
# COMPACT_ATOMS: atom_id res chain seq x y z
N MET A 1 -4.66 13.23 16.41
CA MET A 1 -4.71 12.32 15.25
C MET A 1 -3.38 12.49 14.52
N ALA A 2 -2.44 11.56 14.69
CA ALA A 2 -1.13 11.69 14.06
C ALA A 2 -1.30 11.55 12.53
N ALA A 3 -0.83 12.55 11.78
CA ALA A 3 -0.85 12.47 10.33
C ALA A 3 0.04 11.30 9.89
N ASN A 4 -0.48 10.43 9.03
CA ASN A 4 0.33 9.34 8.48
C ASN A 4 1.45 9.95 7.63
N ILE A 5 2.70 9.69 7.98
CA ILE A 5 3.89 10.32 7.37
C ILE A 5 3.92 10.06 5.85
N GLY A 6 3.51 8.87 5.40
CA GLY A 6 3.36 8.56 3.98
C GLY A 6 2.31 9.42 3.27
N ASN A 7 1.20 9.77 3.94
CA ASN A 7 0.21 10.68 3.39
C ASN A 7 0.72 12.13 3.34
N VAL A 8 1.51 12.55 4.34
CA VAL A 8 2.14 13.87 4.38
C VAL A 8 3.12 14.03 3.22
N ALA A 9 4.03 13.06 3.04
CA ALA A 9 4.95 13.05 1.91
C ALA A 9 4.24 12.98 0.55
N GLY A 10 3.17 12.18 0.44
CA GLY A 10 2.33 12.15 -0.76
C GLY A 10 1.72 13.53 -1.10
N GLY A 11 1.24 14.25 -0.09
CA GLY A 11 0.72 15.61 -0.25
C GLY A 11 1.77 16.62 -0.73
N HIS A 12 2.99 16.57 -0.16
CA HIS A 12 4.08 17.44 -0.60
C HIS A 12 4.54 17.14 -2.03
N LYS A 13 4.59 15.86 -2.43
CA LYS A 13 4.87 15.46 -3.82
C LYS A 13 3.80 15.99 -4.78
N ALA A 14 2.52 15.90 -4.42
CA ALA A 14 1.43 16.45 -5.22
C ALA A 14 1.52 17.98 -5.35
N ASN A 15 1.91 18.69 -4.28
CA ASN A 15 2.11 20.13 -4.30
C ASN A 15 3.22 20.56 -5.28
N ILE A 16 4.31 19.78 -5.38
CA ILE A 16 5.42 20.03 -6.32
C ILE A 16 4.96 19.85 -7.77
N ALA A 17 4.18 18.79 -8.04
CA ALA A 17 3.67 18.49 -9.38
C ALA A 17 2.55 19.44 -9.84
N ASN A 18 1.88 20.13 -8.92
CA ASN A 18 0.81 21.05 -9.26
C ASN A 18 1.36 22.30 -9.98
N PRO A 19 0.92 22.60 -11.22
CA PRO A 19 1.35 23.81 -11.92
C PRO A 19 0.78 25.10 -11.33
N LYS A 20 -0.28 25.02 -10.50
CA LYS A 20 -0.96 26.17 -9.90
C LYS A 20 -0.35 26.63 -8.57
N THR A 21 0.72 25.99 -8.10
CA THR A 21 1.35 26.31 -6.82
C THR A 21 2.59 27.20 -7.03
N SER A 22 2.82 28.11 -6.08
CA SER A 22 3.98 29.02 -6.09
C SER A 22 5.30 28.24 -6.02
N ASN A 23 6.36 28.79 -6.61
CA ASN A 23 7.72 28.26 -6.51
C ASN A 23 8.17 28.15 -5.05
N GLU A 24 7.85 29.12 -4.19
CA GLU A 24 8.18 29.08 -2.75
C GLU A 24 7.52 27.90 -2.05
N ALA A 25 6.25 27.61 -2.39
CA ALA A 25 5.52 26.48 -1.84
C ALA A 25 6.13 25.14 -2.30
N LYS A 26 6.64 25.08 -3.53
CA LYS A 26 7.32 23.89 -4.06
C LYS A 26 8.68 23.67 -3.41
N GLU A 27 9.44 24.74 -3.20
CA GLU A 27 10.74 24.71 -2.50
C GLU A 27 10.56 24.18 -1.08
N HIS A 28 9.61 24.74 -0.34
CA HIS A 28 9.28 24.27 1.01
C HIS A 28 8.85 22.80 1.02
N SER A 29 8.00 22.38 0.07
CA SER A 29 7.64 20.96 -0.07
C SER A 29 8.82 20.04 -0.34
N ARG A 30 9.85 20.50 -1.06
CA ARG A 30 11.07 19.71 -1.31
C ARG A 30 11.90 19.58 -0.04
N GLN A 31 12.06 20.66 0.73
CA GLN A 31 12.79 20.62 1.99
C GLN A 31 12.15 19.66 2.99
N ILE A 32 10.82 19.69 3.13
CA ILE A 32 10.11 18.75 4.01
C ILE A 32 10.27 17.29 3.55
N LEU A 33 10.26 17.04 2.24
CA LEU A 33 10.49 15.69 1.72
C LEU A 33 11.92 15.18 1.97
N ASP A 34 12.91 16.07 1.86
CA ASP A 34 14.32 15.77 2.13
C ASP A 34 14.58 15.47 3.61
N ASP A 35 13.95 16.24 4.50
CA ASP A 35 14.00 16.03 5.96
C ASP A 35 13.35 14.69 6.36
N LEU A 36 12.17 14.38 5.78
CA LEU A 36 11.47 13.11 6.00
C LEU A 36 12.21 11.88 5.43
N ASP A 37 12.98 12.06 4.37
CA ASP A 37 13.84 11.00 3.81
C ASP A 37 15.07 10.79 4.69
N SER A 38 15.71 11.89 5.10
CA SER A 38 16.86 11.89 6.00
C SER A 38 16.54 11.36 7.40
N SER A 39 15.32 11.58 7.90
CA SER A 39 14.87 11.08 9.19
C SER A 39 14.58 9.57 9.19
N GLY A 40 14.48 8.94 8.01
CA GLY A 40 14.13 7.52 7.87
C GLY A 40 12.65 7.20 8.15
N GLU A 41 11.85 8.18 8.56
CA GLU A 41 10.44 8.01 8.95
C GLU A 41 9.55 7.50 7.80
N LEU A 42 9.95 7.75 6.55
CA LEU A 42 9.29 7.22 5.36
C LEU A 42 9.45 5.71 5.22
N GLN A 43 10.59 5.16 5.62
CA GLN A 43 10.90 3.73 5.46
C GLN A 43 10.12 2.88 6.47
N GLU A 44 9.99 3.36 7.71
CA GLU A 44 9.23 2.71 8.78
C GLU A 44 7.72 2.66 8.49
N ASN A 45 7.17 3.72 7.87
CA ASN A 45 5.77 3.74 7.44
C ASN A 45 5.51 2.90 6.18
N ALA A 46 6.51 2.73 5.30
CA ALA A 46 6.38 1.85 4.13
C ALA A 46 6.31 0.37 4.55
N SER A 47 7.17 -0.05 5.49
CA SER A 47 7.15 -1.41 6.04
C SER A 47 5.87 -1.75 6.81
N ALA A 48 5.23 -0.76 7.45
CA ALA A 48 3.93 -0.95 8.13
C ALA A 48 2.70 -0.98 7.19
N ARG A 49 2.87 -0.70 5.89
CA ARG A 49 1.76 -0.59 4.93
C ARG A 49 1.68 -1.75 3.95
N ASP A 50 2.79 -2.43 3.69
CA ASP A 50 2.88 -3.42 2.61
C ASP A 50 2.53 -4.85 3.04
N THR A 51 2.84 -5.25 4.27
CA THR A 51 2.84 -6.68 4.63
C THR A 51 1.58 -7.17 5.36
N ASP A 52 0.83 -6.30 6.03
CA ASP A 52 -0.20 -6.74 6.99
C ASP A 52 -1.66 -6.46 6.55
N LYS A 53 -1.90 -5.39 5.78
CA LYS A 53 -3.26 -4.86 5.60
C LYS A 53 -4.14 -5.63 4.62
N ASN A 54 -3.59 -6.55 3.82
CA ASN A 54 -4.35 -7.20 2.75
C ASN A 54 -4.32 -8.74 2.82
N THR A 55 -3.60 -9.33 3.76
CA THR A 55 -3.42 -10.79 3.83
C THR A 55 -4.77 -11.50 4.05
N GLY A 56 -5.60 -10.98 4.95
CA GLY A 56 -6.96 -11.51 5.18
C GLY A 56 -7.90 -11.36 3.96
N ASN A 57 -7.77 -10.25 3.22
CA ASN A 57 -8.55 -10.00 2.01
C ASN A 57 -8.12 -10.89 0.84
N VAL A 58 -6.81 -11.14 0.70
CA VAL A 58 -6.24 -12.08 -0.28
C VAL A 58 -6.74 -13.50 0.01
N PHE A 59 -6.62 -13.98 1.25
CA PHE A 59 -7.19 -15.29 1.63
C PHE A 59 -8.70 -15.35 1.45
N GLY A 60 -9.42 -14.28 1.76
CA GLY A 60 -10.85 -14.16 1.52
C GLY A 60 -11.21 -14.31 0.04
N GLY A 61 -10.43 -13.69 -0.85
CA GLY A 61 -10.57 -13.81 -2.31
C GLY A 61 -10.37 -15.24 -2.79
N HIS A 62 -9.29 -15.91 -2.36
CA HIS A 62 -9.05 -17.32 -2.72
C HIS A 62 -10.14 -18.25 -2.18
N LYS A 63 -10.63 -18.03 -0.95
CA LYS A 63 -11.78 -18.78 -0.40
C LYS A 63 -13.06 -18.56 -1.20
N ALA A 64 -13.28 -17.35 -1.72
CA ALA A 64 -14.42 -17.07 -2.60
C ALA A 64 -14.28 -17.77 -3.95
N THR A 65 -13.07 -17.83 -4.52
CA THR A 65 -12.78 -18.60 -5.75
C THR A 65 -13.15 -20.07 -5.57
N LEU A 66 -12.80 -20.70 -4.45
CA LEU A 66 -13.16 -22.10 -4.19
C LEU A 66 -14.68 -22.36 -4.16
N LYS A 67 -15.48 -21.40 -3.70
CA LYS A 67 -16.94 -21.54 -3.59
C LYS A 67 -17.69 -21.12 -4.85
N ASN A 68 -17.05 -20.42 -5.78
CA ASN A 68 -17.71 -19.89 -6.96
C ASN A 68 -17.91 -21.01 -8.01
N PRO A 69 -19.14 -21.33 -8.43
CA PRO A 69 -19.38 -22.32 -9.47
C PRO A 69 -18.97 -21.86 -10.88
N ASN A 70 -18.74 -20.55 -11.08
CA ASN A 70 -18.39 -19.96 -12.38
C ASN A 70 -16.89 -19.83 -12.62
N VAL A 71 -16.03 -20.30 -11.72
CA VAL A 71 -14.58 -20.31 -11.93
C VAL A 71 -14.13 -21.70 -12.40
N SER A 72 -13.05 -21.75 -13.16
CA SER A 72 -12.47 -23.00 -13.65
C SER A 72 -11.87 -23.84 -12.52
N GLU A 73 -11.83 -25.15 -12.73
CA GLU A 73 -11.22 -26.09 -11.77
C GLU A 73 -9.73 -25.79 -11.55
N GLU A 74 -9.01 -25.36 -12.59
CA GLU A 74 -7.61 -24.94 -12.50
C GLU A 74 -7.44 -23.73 -11.56
N ALA A 75 -8.32 -22.72 -11.67
CA ALA A 75 -8.30 -21.55 -10.79
C ALA A 75 -8.64 -21.89 -9.34
N LYS A 76 -9.52 -22.87 -9.12
CA LYS A 76 -9.81 -23.41 -7.78
C LYS A 76 -8.60 -24.14 -7.21
N GLN A 77 -7.94 -25.00 -7.98
CA GLN A 77 -6.77 -25.73 -7.53
C GLN A 77 -5.63 -24.79 -7.12
N ASN A 78 -5.35 -23.77 -7.94
CA ASN A 78 -4.34 -22.76 -7.62
C ASN A 78 -4.72 -21.97 -6.35
N SER A 79 -5.99 -21.60 -6.19
CA SER A 79 -6.46 -20.91 -4.98
C SER A 79 -6.41 -21.80 -3.74
N ARG A 80 -6.64 -23.11 -3.89
CA ARG A 80 -6.54 -24.10 -2.81
C ARG A 80 -5.10 -24.25 -2.34
N GLN A 81 -4.18 -24.44 -3.29
CA GLN A 81 -2.75 -24.56 -3.01
C GLN A 81 -2.23 -23.31 -2.29
N PHE A 82 -2.60 -22.12 -2.76
CA PHE A 82 -2.21 -20.86 -2.11
C PHE A 82 -2.71 -20.79 -0.65
N LEU A 83 -3.94 -21.25 -0.38
CA LEU A 83 -4.48 -21.28 0.98
C LEU A 83 -3.80 -22.34 1.87
N GLU A 84 -3.45 -23.50 1.31
CA GLU A 84 -2.72 -24.58 2.02
C GLU A 84 -1.27 -24.14 2.35
N GLU A 85 -0.57 -23.50 1.41
CA GLU A 85 0.80 -22.98 1.60
C GLU A 85 0.90 -21.89 2.67
N ASN A 86 -0.22 -21.22 2.97
CA ASN A 86 -0.30 -20.12 3.93
C ASN A 86 -1.11 -20.49 5.19
N ASP A 87 -1.37 -21.79 5.43
CA ASP A 87 -2.13 -22.29 6.60
C ASP A 87 -3.50 -21.61 6.80
N ALA A 88 -4.16 -21.25 5.68
CA ALA A 88 -5.38 -20.43 5.67
C ALA A 88 -6.66 -21.26 5.45
N ILE A 89 -6.61 -22.59 5.36
CA ILE A 89 -7.76 -23.51 5.20
C ILE A 89 -7.61 -24.78 6.03
#